data_AF-A0AAD3CMZ6-F1
#
_entry.id   AF-A0AAD3CMZ6-F1
#
_cell.length_a   1.000
_cell.length_b   1.000
_cell.length_c   1.000
_cell.angle_alpha   90.00
_cell.angle_beta   90.00
_cell.angle_gamma   90.00
#
_symmetry.space_group_name_H-M   'P 1'
#
loop_
_entity.id
_entity.type
_entity.pdbx_description
1 polymer ?
#
loop_
_entity_poly.entity_id
_entity_poly.type
_entity_poly.pdbx_seq_one_letter_code
_entity_poly.pdbx_strand_id
1 'polypeptide(L)'
;MGLIASKQTKLSSEADPTTAYLFIWIAVIWLTIVEGGQAALVGLAPVNKELYRDSHPTSYKCTSITNKGDNLDRYLLGRQLMVVILVFCINIAGRPLDGARLWGLPVWVSDIMLQSGLAMVLFTCNVGQLNTQVNASHCMLDYVNNYFALFTVWVAMAIEFSGLLHSSYLVQMAVTTMAGKKIESKEEPRNPVQTWFFYFRCILSLVILIGCFAVTLEALFQGKTTLWEGFPAWLAIVIFFALMSVVGMLEGMQIAFFAVSKIPESERGDSVWAKKTCDLLFRGEGHNLPGFMIGRQLCVVSCMFFIARVTSVSIPEGQENLFGVGDALEQLFGTGLLGALITTICASISWQLVASAFPLAFLSSPINYYLLRLCLLLESTGLCEAAWVIAAGHRKIAGFQRDEVYIGTAEERAMGEMDDLCTKVSMEMHDEGPFRRKTGTPLKS
;
A
#
# COMPACT_ATOMS: atom_id res chain seq x y z
N MET A 1 -5.59 0.32 25.03
CA MET A 1 -4.93 0.85 26.24
C MET A 1 -5.53 0.26 27.52
N GLY A 2 -6.79 0.55 27.88
CA GLY A 2 -7.40 -0.02 29.09
C GLY A 2 -7.24 -1.56 29.22
N LEU A 3 -7.44 -2.29 28.12
CA LEU A 3 -7.21 -3.74 28.07
C LEU A 3 -5.77 -4.16 28.42
N ILE A 4 -4.78 -3.43 27.89
CA ILE A 4 -3.35 -3.67 28.17
C ILE A 4 -3.07 -3.46 29.66
N ALA A 5 -3.57 -2.36 30.24
CA ALA A 5 -3.41 -2.08 31.67
C ALA A 5 -4.02 -3.18 32.55
N SER A 6 -5.14 -3.75 32.12
CA SER A 6 -5.81 -4.86 32.82
C SER A 6 -5.28 -6.25 32.47
N LYS A 7 -4.17 -6.37 31.72
CA LYS A 7 -3.60 -7.66 31.26
C LYS A 7 -4.57 -8.53 30.46
N GLN A 8 -5.44 -7.90 29.67
CA GLN A 8 -6.45 -8.56 28.84
C GLN A 8 -6.05 -8.59 27.36
N THR A 9 -4.75 -8.49 27.05
CA THR A 9 -4.20 -8.70 25.71
C THR A 9 -3.05 -9.69 25.79
N LYS A 10 -2.78 -10.43 24.70
CA LYS A 10 -1.78 -11.52 24.69
C LYS A 10 -0.41 -11.08 25.25
N LEU A 11 0.15 -10.00 24.71
CA LEU A 11 1.47 -9.53 25.15
C LEU A 11 1.47 -9.02 26.60
N SER A 12 0.38 -8.38 27.05
CA SER A 12 0.30 -7.85 28.43
C SER A 12 0.05 -8.94 29.47
N SER A 13 -0.57 -10.06 29.09
CA SER A 13 -0.73 -11.24 29.94
C SER A 13 0.54 -12.08 30.03
N GLU A 14 1.30 -12.21 28.93
CA GLU A 14 2.50 -13.06 28.87
C GLU A 14 3.78 -12.35 29.38
N ALA A 15 3.96 -11.06 29.05
CA ALA A 15 5.12 -10.28 29.49
C ALA A 15 4.73 -9.33 30.64
N ASP A 16 4.34 -8.10 30.30
CA ASP A 16 3.77 -7.13 31.23
C ASP A 16 3.08 -5.98 30.49
N PRO A 17 2.19 -5.22 31.16
CA PRO A 17 1.50 -4.08 30.54
C PRO A 17 2.43 -3.01 29.98
N THR A 18 3.54 -2.69 30.65
CA THR A 18 4.46 -1.62 30.24
C THR A 18 5.12 -1.98 28.92
N THR A 19 5.62 -3.21 28.81
CA THR A 19 6.19 -3.72 27.56
C THR A 19 5.16 -3.67 26.43
N ALA A 20 3.93 -4.13 26.67
CA ALA A 20 2.87 -4.08 25.67
C ALA A 20 2.48 -2.63 25.26
N TYR A 21 2.48 -1.69 26.21
CA TYR A 21 2.25 -0.28 25.96
C TYR A 21 3.34 0.37 25.10
N LEU A 22 4.61 0.14 25.42
CA LEU A 22 5.71 0.67 24.63
C LEU A 22 5.71 0.07 23.23
N PHE A 23 5.52 -1.24 23.14
CA PHE A 23 5.55 -1.97 21.88
C PHE A 23 4.44 -1.52 20.92
N ILE A 24 3.20 -1.36 21.40
CA ILE A 24 2.10 -0.91 20.54
C ILE A 24 2.33 0.52 20.04
N TRP A 25 2.86 1.43 20.87
CA TRP A 25 3.12 2.80 20.44
C TRP A 25 4.27 2.89 19.45
N ILE A 26 5.37 2.16 19.68
CA ILE A 26 6.47 2.08 18.71
C ILE A 26 5.95 1.57 17.36
N ALA A 27 5.16 0.50 17.36
CA ALA A 27 4.62 -0.09 16.13
C ALA A 27 3.63 0.85 15.42
N VAL A 28 2.74 1.52 16.16
CA VAL A 28 1.79 2.51 15.60
C VAL A 28 2.52 3.72 15.04
N ILE A 29 3.46 4.31 15.78
CA ILE A 29 4.25 5.47 15.33
C ILE A 29 5.02 5.10 14.07
N TRP A 30 5.65 3.93 14.02
CA TRP A 30 6.32 3.50 12.79
C TRP A 30 5.33 3.32 11.63
N LEU A 31 4.18 2.69 11.87
CA LEU A 31 3.15 2.52 10.86
C LEU A 31 2.70 3.86 10.26
N THR A 32 2.58 4.90 11.07
CA THR A 32 2.23 6.25 10.58
C THR A 32 3.23 6.77 9.55
N ILE A 33 4.52 6.58 9.78
CA ILE A 33 5.59 7.00 8.86
C ILE A 33 5.62 6.15 7.61
N VAL A 34 5.36 4.85 7.73
CA VAL A 34 5.29 3.95 6.57
C VAL A 34 4.14 4.34 5.62
N GLU A 35 2.97 4.63 6.18
CA GLU A 35 1.74 4.94 5.42
C GLU A 35 1.78 6.34 4.81
N GLY A 36 2.08 7.37 5.62
CA GLY A 36 2.24 8.72 5.10
C GLY A 36 3.47 8.86 4.19
N GLY A 37 4.52 8.08 4.44
CA GLY A 37 5.72 8.02 3.60
C GLY A 37 5.42 7.48 2.20
N GLN A 38 4.55 6.47 2.07
CA GLN A 38 4.09 6.02 0.76
C GLN A 38 3.41 7.17 -0.01
N ALA A 39 2.41 7.80 0.61
CA ALA A 39 1.64 8.88 0.00
C ALA A 39 2.56 9.99 -0.52
N ALA A 40 3.50 10.42 0.34
CA ALA A 40 4.46 11.47 0.01
C ALA A 40 5.45 11.05 -1.09
N LEU A 41 6.10 9.88 -0.97
CA LEU A 41 7.16 9.50 -1.90
C LEU A 41 6.62 9.13 -3.29
N VAL A 42 5.41 8.57 -3.36
CA VAL A 42 4.72 8.33 -4.64
C VAL A 42 4.26 9.64 -5.26
N GLY A 43 3.66 10.54 -4.49
CA GLY A 43 3.19 11.83 -4.99
C GLY A 43 4.32 12.78 -5.40
N LEU A 44 5.48 12.70 -4.76
CA LEU A 44 6.68 13.46 -5.12
C LEU A 44 7.51 12.82 -6.24
N ALA A 45 7.20 11.60 -6.68
CA ALA A 45 7.92 10.94 -7.78
C ALA A 45 7.97 11.74 -9.10
N PRO A 46 6.89 12.38 -9.57
CA PRO A 46 6.92 13.20 -10.79
C PRO A 46 7.56 14.58 -10.60
N VAL A 47 7.73 15.05 -9.35
CA VAL A 47 8.23 16.40 -9.04
C VAL A 47 9.74 16.46 -9.17
N ASN A 48 10.27 17.54 -9.74
CA ASN A 48 11.71 17.77 -9.73
C ASN A 48 12.24 17.97 -8.30
N LYS A 49 13.10 17.05 -7.86
CA LYS A 49 13.63 17.04 -6.49
C LYS A 49 14.57 18.19 -6.15
N GLU A 50 15.19 18.84 -7.14
CA GLU A 50 16.09 19.95 -6.87
C GLU A 50 15.34 21.19 -6.33
N LEU A 51 14.03 21.29 -6.57
CA LEU A 51 13.19 22.42 -6.14
C LEU A 51 13.12 22.59 -4.62
N TYR A 52 13.29 21.50 -3.88
CA TYR A 52 13.16 21.48 -2.42
C TYR A 52 14.44 20.97 -1.73
N ARG A 53 15.57 20.95 -2.44
CA ARG A 53 16.85 20.48 -1.91
C ARG A 53 17.29 21.25 -0.67
N ASP A 54 17.18 22.57 -0.72
CA ASP A 54 17.63 23.45 0.36
C ASP A 54 16.56 23.62 1.46
N SER A 55 15.28 23.67 1.07
CA SER A 55 14.17 23.82 2.03
C SER A 55 13.86 22.52 2.79
N HIS A 56 13.96 21.35 2.14
CA HIS A 56 13.63 20.04 2.69
C HIS A 56 14.75 19.02 2.46
N PRO A 57 15.91 19.17 3.12
CA PRO A 57 17.09 18.36 2.85
C PRO A 57 16.90 16.87 3.12
N THR A 58 16.00 16.49 4.03
CA THR A 58 15.72 15.08 4.31
C THR A 58 14.74 14.50 3.30
N SER A 59 13.71 15.25 2.91
CA SER A 59 12.82 14.85 1.81
C SER A 59 13.59 14.67 0.52
N TYR A 60 14.52 15.59 0.21
CA TYR A 60 15.46 15.45 -0.91
C TYR A 60 16.28 14.17 -0.87
N LYS A 61 16.76 13.76 0.31
CA LYS A 61 17.48 12.48 0.48
C LYS A 61 16.57 11.29 0.22
N CYS A 62 15.36 11.29 0.78
CA CYS A 62 14.38 10.23 0.56
C CYS A 62 14.06 10.09 -0.94
N THR A 63 13.69 11.18 -1.60
CA THR A 63 13.35 11.17 -3.03
C THR A 63 14.56 10.93 -3.92
N SER A 64 15.77 11.30 -3.49
CA SER A 64 16.99 10.94 -4.22
C SER A 64 17.28 9.46 -4.22
N ILE A 65 16.84 8.72 -3.19
CA ILE A 65 16.92 7.26 -3.14
C ILE A 65 15.79 6.67 -3.98
N THR A 66 14.54 7.06 -3.74
CA THR A 66 13.37 6.43 -4.38
C THR A 66 13.24 6.76 -5.86
N ASN A 67 13.59 7.97 -6.29
CA ASN A 67 13.44 8.39 -7.68
C ASN A 67 14.66 7.98 -8.55
N LYS A 68 15.62 7.24 -7.98
CA LYS A 68 16.77 6.69 -8.73
C LYS A 68 16.42 5.31 -9.30
N GLY A 69 16.49 5.18 -10.62
CA GLY A 69 16.21 3.91 -11.29
C GLY A 69 14.79 3.42 -10.97
N ASP A 70 14.68 2.14 -10.62
CA ASP A 70 13.40 1.49 -10.26
C ASP A 70 13.21 1.42 -8.73
N ASN A 71 13.90 2.27 -7.96
CA ASN A 71 13.87 2.20 -6.49
C ASN A 71 12.52 2.54 -5.87
N LEU A 72 11.66 3.29 -6.54
CA LEU A 72 10.31 3.58 -6.03
C LEU A 72 9.51 2.29 -5.92
N ASP A 73 9.54 1.45 -6.96
CA ASP A 73 8.89 0.14 -6.95
C ASP A 73 9.51 -0.76 -5.87
N ARG A 74 10.84 -0.77 -5.72
CA ARG A 74 11.52 -1.51 -4.64
C ARG A 74 11.07 -1.05 -3.25
N TYR A 75 10.97 0.25 -3.05
CA TYR A 75 10.45 0.84 -1.82
C TYR A 75 9.00 0.40 -1.56
N LEU A 76 8.14 0.38 -2.60
CA LEU A 76 6.76 -0.10 -2.48
C LEU A 76 6.70 -1.57 -2.04
N LEU A 77 7.54 -2.45 -2.59
CA LEU A 77 7.61 -3.85 -2.11
C LEU A 77 8.04 -3.92 -0.66
N GLY A 78 9.20 -3.33 -0.35
CA GLY A 78 9.82 -3.44 0.97
C GLY A 78 8.93 -2.89 2.07
N ARG A 79 8.29 -1.75 1.83
CA ARG A 79 7.37 -1.15 2.81
C ARG A 79 6.11 -2.00 3.01
N GLN A 80 5.60 -2.69 1.99
CA GLN A 80 4.35 -3.41 2.11
C GLN A 80 4.48 -4.58 3.11
N LEU A 81 5.62 -5.30 3.08
CA LEU A 81 5.90 -6.31 4.11
C LEU A 81 6.09 -5.68 5.49
N MET A 82 6.68 -4.48 5.56
CA MET A 82 6.80 -3.74 6.83
C MET A 82 5.43 -3.35 7.40
N VAL A 83 4.47 -2.90 6.57
CA VAL A 83 3.08 -2.64 7.00
C VAL A 83 2.48 -3.89 7.64
N VAL A 84 2.62 -5.05 6.99
CA VAL A 84 2.11 -6.33 7.51
C VAL A 84 2.71 -6.64 8.87
N ILE A 85 4.03 -6.60 9.00
CA ILE A 85 4.74 -6.89 10.25
C ILE A 85 4.29 -5.93 11.36
N LEU A 86 4.20 -4.62 11.08
CA LEU A 86 3.75 -3.63 12.06
C LEU A 86 2.31 -3.86 12.50
N VAL A 87 1.40 -4.19 11.58
CA VAL A 87 0.01 -4.53 11.90
C VAL A 87 -0.06 -5.81 12.74
N PHE A 88 0.76 -6.82 12.48
CA PHE A 88 0.87 -8.00 13.35
C PHE A 88 1.35 -7.63 14.75
N CYS A 89 2.40 -6.82 14.86
CA CYS A 89 2.93 -6.33 16.14
C CYS A 89 1.86 -5.57 16.94
N ILE A 90 1.11 -4.68 16.29
CA ILE A 90 -0.01 -3.94 16.90
C ILE A 90 -1.09 -4.90 17.40
N ASN A 91 -1.44 -5.90 16.60
CA ASN A 91 -2.44 -6.90 16.99
C ASN A 91 -1.98 -7.77 18.16
N ILE A 92 -0.73 -8.24 18.17
CA ILE A 92 -0.19 -9.04 19.29
C ILE A 92 -0.22 -8.23 20.60
N ALA A 93 0.07 -6.93 20.54
CA ALA A 93 0.08 -6.08 21.71
C ALA A 93 -1.32 -5.65 22.19
N GLY A 94 -2.21 -5.33 21.24
CA GLY A 94 -3.48 -4.66 21.52
C GLY A 94 -4.73 -5.53 21.42
N ARG A 95 -4.69 -6.67 20.72
CA ARG A 95 -5.89 -7.49 20.49
C ARG A 95 -6.43 -8.03 21.83
N PRO A 96 -7.74 -7.86 22.10
CA PRO A 96 -8.37 -8.41 23.29
C PRO A 96 -8.27 -9.93 23.31
N LEU A 97 -8.08 -10.50 24.50
CA LEU A 97 -8.31 -11.92 24.74
C LEU A 97 -9.82 -12.24 24.71
N ASP A 98 -10.15 -13.51 24.48
CA ASP A 98 -11.54 -13.95 24.46
C ASP A 98 -12.22 -13.67 25.80
N GLY A 99 -13.44 -13.14 25.73
CA GLY A 99 -14.19 -12.74 26.91
C GLY A 99 -13.72 -11.46 27.60
N ALA A 100 -12.75 -10.73 27.03
CA ALA A 100 -12.30 -9.46 27.58
C ALA A 100 -13.46 -8.47 27.80
N ARG A 101 -13.44 -7.81 28.96
CA ARG A 101 -14.42 -6.80 29.40
C ARG A 101 -13.69 -5.58 29.96
N LEU A 102 -14.19 -4.40 29.62
CA LEU A 102 -13.56 -3.15 30.03
C LEU A 102 -14.61 -2.17 30.54
N TRP A 103 -14.30 -1.47 31.64
CA TRP A 103 -15.06 -0.33 32.17
C TRP A 103 -16.56 -0.59 32.43
N GLY A 104 -16.95 -1.84 32.69
CA GLY A 104 -18.37 -2.19 32.91
C GLY A 104 -19.25 -1.94 31.67
N LEU A 105 -18.67 -1.90 30.47
CA LEU A 105 -19.44 -1.73 29.24
C LEU A 105 -20.47 -2.86 29.08
N PRO A 106 -21.67 -2.56 28.54
CA PRO A 106 -22.66 -3.58 28.24
C PRO A 106 -22.07 -4.70 27.37
N VAL A 107 -22.54 -5.94 27.57
CA VAL A 107 -22.04 -7.13 26.88
C VAL A 107 -22.06 -6.96 25.36
N TRP A 108 -23.19 -6.47 24.82
CA TRP A 108 -23.33 -6.25 23.38
C TRP A 108 -22.33 -5.23 22.82
N VAL A 109 -21.97 -4.19 23.59
CA VAL A 109 -20.93 -3.21 23.19
C VAL A 109 -19.55 -3.85 23.21
N SER A 110 -19.26 -4.63 24.25
CA SER A 110 -17.98 -5.34 24.36
C SER A 110 -17.82 -6.37 23.24
N ASP A 111 -18.90 -7.06 22.85
CA ASP A 111 -18.85 -8.06 21.79
C ASP A 111 -18.68 -7.39 20.41
N ILE A 112 -19.39 -6.29 20.14
CA ILE A 112 -19.21 -5.55 18.89
C ILE A 112 -17.83 -4.87 18.83
N MET A 113 -17.39 -4.18 19.87
CA MET A 113 -16.17 -3.36 19.80
C MET A 113 -14.91 -4.20 20.02
N LEU A 114 -14.93 -5.12 20.99
CA LEU A 114 -13.74 -5.86 21.41
C LEU A 114 -13.67 -7.22 20.69
N GLN A 115 -14.73 -8.03 20.79
CA GLN A 115 -14.70 -9.42 20.31
C GLN A 115 -14.70 -9.50 18.77
N SER A 116 -15.38 -8.58 18.07
CA SER A 116 -15.30 -8.53 16.60
C SER A 116 -13.93 -8.04 16.08
N GLY A 117 -13.11 -7.43 16.92
CA GLY A 117 -11.86 -6.76 16.54
C GLY A 117 -12.03 -5.32 16.03
N LEU A 118 -13.27 -4.81 15.93
CA LEU A 118 -13.56 -3.47 15.39
C LEU A 118 -12.78 -2.35 16.08
N ALA A 119 -12.62 -2.37 17.40
CA ALA A 119 -11.86 -1.34 18.12
C ALA A 119 -10.38 -1.30 17.71
N MET A 120 -9.76 -2.47 17.49
CA MET A 120 -8.37 -2.55 17.04
C MET A 120 -8.21 -2.09 15.59
N VAL A 121 -9.17 -2.45 14.75
CA VAL A 121 -9.26 -1.96 13.37
C VAL A 121 -9.38 -0.44 13.34
N LEU A 122 -10.32 0.14 14.08
CA LEU A 122 -10.52 1.59 14.13
C LEU A 122 -9.32 2.31 14.73
N PHE A 123 -8.70 1.75 15.77
CA PHE A 123 -7.47 2.30 16.35
C PHE A 123 -6.33 2.32 15.31
N THR A 124 -6.07 1.18 14.66
CA THR A 124 -5.00 1.06 13.66
C THR A 124 -5.26 1.98 12.47
N CYS A 125 -6.50 2.02 11.95
CA CYS A 125 -6.85 2.87 10.83
C CYS A 125 -6.74 4.36 11.20
N ASN A 126 -7.43 4.82 12.25
CA ASN A 126 -7.46 6.26 12.57
C ASN A 126 -6.10 6.78 13.07
N VAL A 127 -5.44 6.04 13.96
CA VAL A 127 -4.22 6.50 14.64
C VAL A 127 -2.95 6.08 13.90
N GLY A 128 -2.95 4.88 13.29
CA GLY A 128 -1.76 4.32 12.65
C GLY A 128 -1.62 4.62 11.16
N GLN A 129 -2.71 4.88 10.42
CA GLN A 129 -2.65 4.94 8.95
C GLN A 129 -3.30 6.20 8.36
N LEU A 130 -4.59 6.43 8.62
CA LEU A 130 -5.41 7.41 7.91
C LEU A 130 -5.01 8.85 8.20
N ASN A 131 -4.77 9.20 9.47
CA ASN A 131 -4.42 10.59 9.81
C ASN A 131 -3.16 11.07 9.08
N THR A 132 -2.21 10.17 8.83
CA THR A 132 -0.98 10.52 8.13
C THR A 132 -1.11 10.49 6.64
N GLN A 133 -1.94 9.61 6.08
CA GLN A 133 -2.32 9.68 4.66
C GLN A 133 -3.06 11.00 4.34
N VAL A 134 -3.88 11.52 5.28
CA VAL A 134 -4.55 12.82 5.14
C VAL A 134 -3.54 13.98 5.12
N ASN A 135 -2.56 13.99 6.03
CA ASN A 135 -1.54 15.04 6.02
C ASN A 135 -0.62 14.91 4.80
N ALA A 136 -0.17 13.69 4.49
CA ALA A 136 0.72 13.41 3.38
C ALA A 136 0.04 13.53 2.01
N SER A 137 -1.28 13.71 1.89
CA SER A 137 -1.91 13.99 0.60
C SER A 137 -1.73 15.43 0.13
N HIS A 138 -1.41 16.35 1.04
CA HIS A 138 -1.25 17.78 0.75
C HIS A 138 0.08 18.37 1.22
N CYS A 139 0.70 17.78 2.24
CA CYS A 139 1.93 18.26 2.87
C CYS A 139 3.03 17.20 2.73
N MET A 140 3.21 16.65 1.53
CA MET A 140 4.14 15.55 1.24
C MET A 140 5.57 15.89 1.66
N LEU A 141 6.04 17.08 1.28
CA LEU A 141 7.41 17.54 1.54
C LEU A 141 7.70 17.62 3.03
N ASP A 142 6.85 18.32 3.78
CA ASP A 142 7.00 18.50 5.22
C ASP A 142 6.90 17.15 5.95
N TYR A 143 5.98 16.28 5.53
CA TYR A 143 5.72 15.02 6.20
C TYR A 143 6.95 14.08 6.21
N VAL A 144 7.67 13.97 5.08
CA VAL A 144 8.86 13.12 4.98
C VAL A 144 10.18 13.83 5.31
N ASN A 145 10.14 15.10 5.72
CA ASN A 145 11.34 15.88 6.03
C ASN A 145 11.89 15.59 7.43
N ASN A 146 12.08 14.32 7.77
CA ASN A 146 12.60 13.90 9.07
C ASN A 146 13.44 12.62 8.94
N TYR A 147 14.39 12.44 9.87
CA TYR A 147 15.32 11.30 9.82
C TYR A 147 14.63 9.95 10.00
N PHE A 148 13.46 9.90 10.64
CA PHE A 148 12.74 8.64 10.82
C PHE A 148 12.09 8.16 9.52
N ALA A 149 11.62 9.08 8.67
CA ALA A 149 11.20 8.76 7.30
C ALA A 149 12.37 8.23 6.46
N LEU A 150 13.54 8.87 6.53
CA LEU A 150 14.74 8.40 5.83
C LEU A 150 15.19 7.01 6.31
N PHE A 151 15.19 6.77 7.63
CA PHE A 151 15.43 5.45 8.21
C PHE A 151 14.44 4.42 7.68
N THR A 152 13.16 4.76 7.63
CA THR A 152 12.09 3.90 7.12
C THR A 152 12.27 3.54 5.64
N VAL A 153 12.74 4.48 4.82
CA VAL A 153 13.11 4.20 3.42
C VAL A 153 14.23 3.16 3.35
N TRP A 154 15.30 3.31 4.14
CA TRP A 154 16.40 2.33 4.17
C TRP A 154 15.96 0.95 4.63
N VAL A 155 15.11 0.87 5.66
CA VAL A 155 14.54 -0.39 6.13
C VAL A 155 13.68 -1.03 5.04
N ALA A 156 12.84 -0.27 4.34
CA ALA A 156 12.07 -0.78 3.21
C ALA A 156 13.00 -1.34 2.11
N MET A 157 14.07 -0.62 1.73
CA MET A 157 15.03 -1.13 0.75
C MET A 157 15.73 -2.42 1.22
N ALA A 158 16.07 -2.52 2.51
CA ALA A 158 16.65 -3.74 3.07
C ALA A 158 15.66 -4.92 3.09
N ILE A 159 14.38 -4.65 3.36
CA ILE A 159 13.33 -5.67 3.31
C ILE A 159 13.10 -6.13 1.86
N GLU A 160 13.08 -5.22 0.89
CA GLU A 160 12.97 -5.60 -0.53
C GLU A 160 14.11 -6.52 -0.95
N PHE A 161 15.33 -6.26 -0.45
CA PHE A 161 16.50 -7.08 -0.73
C PHE A 161 16.29 -8.56 -0.36
N SER A 162 15.49 -8.86 0.68
CA SER A 162 15.17 -10.23 1.10
C SER A 162 14.51 -11.08 0.00
N GLY A 163 13.80 -10.46 -0.95
CA GLY A 163 13.14 -11.16 -2.04
C GLY A 163 11.77 -11.75 -1.71
N LEU A 164 11.27 -11.65 -0.47
CA LEU A 164 10.06 -12.37 -0.04
C LEU A 164 8.80 -12.04 -0.87
N LEU A 165 8.69 -10.81 -1.39
CA LEU A 165 7.53 -10.36 -2.18
C LEU A 165 7.79 -10.32 -3.70
N HIS A 166 8.91 -10.86 -4.18
CA HIS A 166 9.36 -10.71 -5.58
C HIS A 166 8.47 -11.42 -6.62
N SER A 167 7.62 -12.36 -6.21
CA SER A 167 6.59 -12.91 -7.08
C SER A 167 5.66 -11.84 -7.67
N SER A 168 5.51 -10.70 -7.00
CA SER A 168 4.77 -9.55 -7.53
C SER A 168 5.39 -8.92 -8.78
N TYR A 169 6.73 -8.94 -8.92
CA TYR A 169 7.38 -8.53 -10.17
C TYR A 169 7.03 -9.49 -11.32
N LEU A 170 6.91 -10.79 -11.05
CA LEU A 170 6.46 -11.75 -12.06
C LEU A 170 5.03 -11.44 -12.52
N VAL A 171 4.14 -11.11 -11.59
CA VAL A 171 2.77 -10.69 -11.90
C VAL A 171 2.77 -9.40 -12.72
N GLN A 172 3.57 -8.40 -12.33
CA GLN A 172 3.72 -7.16 -13.07
C GLN A 172 4.17 -7.43 -14.52
N MET A 173 5.24 -8.20 -14.71
CA MET A 173 5.75 -8.58 -16.04
C MET A 173 4.71 -9.35 -16.88
N ALA A 174 3.94 -10.24 -16.27
CA ALA A 174 2.87 -10.95 -16.96
C ALA A 174 1.76 -9.99 -17.42
N VAL A 175 1.29 -9.11 -16.53
CA VAL A 175 0.26 -8.11 -16.85
C VAL A 175 0.72 -7.17 -17.95
N THR A 176 1.96 -6.70 -17.93
CA THR A 176 2.48 -5.79 -18.94
C THR A 176 2.58 -6.46 -20.30
N THR A 177 3.04 -7.71 -20.32
CA THR A 177 3.09 -8.54 -21.53
C THR A 177 1.69 -8.74 -22.12
N MET A 178 0.71 -9.08 -21.27
CA MET A 178 -0.69 -9.24 -21.69
C MET A 178 -1.32 -7.92 -22.17
N ALA A 179 -0.92 -6.78 -21.59
CA ALA A 179 -1.37 -5.46 -21.99
C ALA A 179 -0.66 -4.92 -23.25
N GLY A 180 0.32 -5.66 -23.80
CA GLY A 180 1.12 -5.21 -24.94
C GLY A 180 2.00 -3.99 -24.62
N LYS A 181 2.27 -3.73 -23.34
CA LYS A 181 3.09 -2.60 -22.88
C LYS A 181 4.45 -3.10 -22.41
N LYS A 182 5.50 -2.33 -22.68
CA LYS A 182 6.84 -2.58 -22.11
C LYS A 182 7.01 -1.71 -20.87
N ILE A 183 7.47 -2.31 -19.77
CA ILE A 183 8.07 -1.54 -18.68
C ILE A 183 9.51 -1.30 -19.08
N GLU A 184 9.82 -0.05 -19.40
CA GLU A 184 11.20 0.36 -19.60
C GLU A 184 11.81 0.65 -18.23
N SER A 185 12.72 -0.24 -17.81
CA SER A 185 13.51 -0.01 -16.60
C SER A 185 14.35 1.24 -16.80
N LYS A 186 14.47 2.05 -15.74
CA LYS A 186 15.34 3.24 -15.74
C LYS A 186 16.79 2.89 -15.40
N GLU A 187 17.12 1.60 -15.35
CA GLU A 187 18.44 1.08 -15.01
C GLU A 187 19.11 0.41 -16.21
N GLU A 188 20.44 0.34 -16.17
CA GLU A 188 21.19 -0.41 -17.17
C GLU A 188 20.79 -1.91 -17.16
N PRO A 189 20.89 -2.60 -18.31
CA PRO A 189 20.63 -4.03 -18.38
C PRO A 189 21.42 -4.80 -17.32
N ARG A 190 20.71 -5.64 -16.56
CA ARG A 190 21.30 -6.47 -15.51
C ARG A 190 22.39 -7.36 -16.09
N ASN A 191 23.53 -7.43 -15.41
CA ASN A 191 24.55 -8.41 -15.77
C ASN A 191 24.05 -9.86 -15.49
N PRO A 192 24.74 -10.91 -15.98
CA PRO A 192 24.26 -12.29 -15.82
C PRO A 192 24.06 -12.71 -14.36
N VAL A 193 24.94 -12.27 -13.45
CA VAL A 193 24.86 -12.59 -12.01
C VAL A 193 23.67 -11.89 -11.35
N GLN A 194 23.47 -10.60 -11.65
CA GLN A 194 22.33 -9.82 -11.16
C GLN A 194 21.01 -10.37 -11.69
N THR A 195 20.98 -10.80 -12.95
CA THR A 195 19.81 -11.44 -13.57
C THR A 195 19.47 -12.74 -12.86
N TRP A 196 20.46 -13.61 -12.65
CA TRP A 196 20.27 -14.85 -11.92
C TRP A 196 19.78 -14.60 -10.49
N PHE A 197 20.41 -13.67 -9.75
CA PHE A 197 20.04 -13.35 -8.37
C PHE A 197 18.62 -12.77 -8.28
N PHE A 198 18.21 -11.95 -9.24
CA PHE A 198 16.84 -11.44 -9.33
C PHE A 198 15.83 -12.57 -9.54
N TYR A 199 16.01 -13.40 -10.58
CA TYR A 199 15.06 -14.48 -10.87
C TYR A 199 15.04 -15.57 -9.80
N PHE A 200 16.18 -15.84 -9.13
CA PHE A 200 16.22 -16.73 -7.98
C PHE A 200 15.27 -16.26 -6.86
N ARG A 201 15.33 -14.97 -6.49
CA ARG A 201 14.42 -14.38 -5.49
C ARG A 201 12.97 -14.40 -5.94
N CYS A 202 12.70 -14.11 -7.22
CA CYS A 202 11.36 -14.23 -7.80
C CYS A 202 10.78 -15.65 -7.69
N ILE A 203 11.58 -16.66 -8.06
CA ILE A 203 11.16 -18.08 -7.99
C ILE A 203 10.96 -18.50 -6.54
N LEU A 204 11.87 -18.14 -5.63
CA LEU A 204 11.74 -18.44 -4.21
C LEU A 204 10.45 -17.84 -3.63
N SER A 205 10.18 -16.57 -3.91
CA SER A 205 8.93 -15.91 -3.51
C SER A 205 7.70 -16.59 -4.09
N LEU A 206 7.75 -17.00 -5.36
CA LEU A 206 6.64 -17.70 -6.01
C LEU A 206 6.38 -19.07 -5.37
N VAL A 207 7.42 -19.84 -5.02
CA VAL A 207 7.29 -21.11 -4.31
C VAL A 207 6.66 -20.90 -2.94
N ILE A 208 7.09 -19.88 -2.18
CA ILE A 208 6.48 -19.53 -0.89
C ILE A 208 5.01 -19.19 -1.06
N LEU A 209 4.66 -18.37 -2.05
CA LEU A 209 3.28 -17.98 -2.33
C LEU A 209 2.40 -19.20 -2.68
N ILE A 210 2.89 -20.10 -3.55
CA ILE A 210 2.20 -21.35 -3.90
C ILE A 210 2.00 -22.21 -2.64
N GLY A 211 3.01 -22.33 -1.78
CA GLY A 211 2.89 -23.03 -0.50
C GLY A 211 1.83 -22.42 0.42
N CYS A 212 1.77 -21.08 0.51
CA CYS A 212 0.75 -20.38 1.29
C CYS A 212 -0.66 -20.71 0.76
N PHE A 213 -0.86 -20.66 -0.57
CA PHE A 213 -2.13 -21.02 -1.20
C PHE A 213 -2.49 -22.49 -0.96
N ALA A 214 -1.54 -23.40 -1.12
CA ALA A 214 -1.78 -24.84 -0.93
C ALA A 214 -2.28 -25.14 0.49
N VAL A 215 -1.59 -24.61 1.51
CA VAL A 215 -2.00 -24.74 2.91
C VAL A 215 -3.36 -24.10 3.17
N THR A 216 -3.58 -22.90 2.66
CA THR A 216 -4.82 -22.16 2.90
C THR A 216 -6.03 -22.85 2.25
N LEU A 217 -5.90 -23.28 0.99
CA LEU A 217 -6.98 -23.93 0.26
C LEU A 217 -7.26 -25.33 0.82
N GLU A 218 -6.23 -26.10 1.17
CA GLU A 218 -6.42 -27.41 1.82
C GLU A 218 -7.13 -27.25 3.15
N ALA A 219 -6.70 -26.30 4.00
CA ALA A 219 -7.38 -26.00 5.25
C ALA A 219 -8.85 -25.59 5.01
N LEU A 220 -9.12 -24.79 3.98
CA LEU A 220 -10.48 -24.38 3.63
C LEU A 220 -11.36 -25.57 3.24
N PHE A 221 -10.87 -26.46 2.38
CA PHE A 221 -11.63 -27.63 1.92
C PHE A 221 -11.83 -28.68 3.03
N GLN A 222 -10.89 -28.78 3.97
CA GLN A 222 -11.04 -29.62 5.16
C GLN A 222 -11.88 -28.98 6.28
N GLY A 223 -12.37 -27.74 6.10
CA GLY A 223 -13.12 -27.03 7.15
C GLY A 223 -12.26 -26.59 8.34
N LYS A 224 -10.94 -26.56 8.18
CA LYS A 224 -9.93 -26.15 9.18
C LYS A 224 -9.55 -24.67 9.09
N THR A 225 -10.51 -23.84 8.68
CA THR A 225 -10.37 -22.37 8.67
C THR A 225 -11.38 -21.75 9.61
N THR A 226 -11.23 -20.46 9.89
CA THR A 226 -12.20 -19.71 10.70
C THR A 226 -13.47 -19.30 9.94
N LEU A 227 -13.70 -19.83 8.74
CA LEU A 227 -14.94 -19.61 7.98
C LEU A 227 -16.14 -20.18 8.74
N TRP A 228 -17.30 -19.53 8.60
CA TRP A 228 -18.52 -19.98 9.28
C TRP A 228 -18.91 -21.41 8.89
N GLU A 229 -19.30 -22.19 9.90
CA GLU A 229 -19.79 -23.55 9.70
C GLU A 229 -20.96 -23.58 8.70
N GLY A 230 -20.95 -24.57 7.81
CA GLY A 230 -21.96 -24.74 6.76
C GLY A 230 -21.78 -23.84 5.52
N PHE A 231 -20.80 -22.92 5.51
CA PHE A 231 -20.52 -22.11 4.33
C PHE A 231 -19.82 -22.94 3.24
N PRO A 232 -20.35 -23.01 2.00
CA PRO A 232 -19.75 -23.84 0.94
C PRO A 232 -18.34 -23.36 0.54
N ALA A 233 -17.34 -24.24 0.59
CA ALA A 233 -15.95 -23.90 0.28
C ALA A 233 -15.75 -23.32 -1.13
N TRP A 234 -16.42 -23.87 -2.14
CA TRP A 234 -16.32 -23.36 -3.51
C TRP A 234 -16.82 -21.91 -3.63
N LEU A 235 -17.90 -21.57 -2.91
CA LEU A 235 -18.46 -20.21 -2.89
C LEU A 235 -17.51 -19.26 -2.15
N ALA A 236 -16.88 -19.73 -1.07
CA ALA A 236 -15.90 -18.97 -0.33
C ALA A 236 -14.69 -18.59 -1.21
N ILE A 237 -14.25 -19.50 -2.09
CA ILE A 237 -13.17 -19.23 -3.06
C ILE A 237 -13.58 -18.14 -4.06
N VAL A 238 -14.79 -18.22 -4.63
CA VAL A 238 -15.28 -17.21 -5.57
C VAL A 238 -15.35 -15.83 -4.91
N ILE A 239 -15.91 -15.75 -3.70
CA ILE A 239 -15.99 -14.49 -2.95
C ILE A 239 -14.59 -13.99 -2.56
N PHE A 240 -13.70 -14.89 -2.13
CA PHE A 240 -12.32 -14.56 -1.79
C PHE A 240 -11.61 -13.87 -2.97
N PHE A 241 -11.64 -14.44 -4.18
CA PHE A 241 -10.99 -13.81 -5.34
C PHE A 241 -11.67 -12.50 -5.78
N ALA A 242 -13.00 -12.42 -5.65
CA ALA A 242 -13.73 -11.18 -5.95
C ALA A 242 -13.33 -10.04 -4.98
N LEU A 243 -13.29 -10.32 -3.67
CA LEU A 243 -12.87 -9.35 -2.66
C LEU A 243 -11.39 -8.98 -2.79
N MET A 244 -10.51 -9.96 -3.06
CA MET A 244 -9.09 -9.71 -3.35
C MET A 244 -8.91 -8.77 -4.54
N SER A 245 -9.75 -8.90 -5.58
CA SER A 245 -9.72 -8.00 -6.73
C SER A 245 -10.19 -6.59 -6.38
N VAL A 246 -11.21 -6.44 -5.54
CA VAL A 246 -11.65 -5.12 -5.03
C VAL A 246 -10.54 -4.45 -4.23
N VAL A 247 -9.92 -5.18 -3.29
CA VAL A 247 -8.77 -4.66 -2.51
C VAL A 247 -7.62 -4.28 -3.45
N GLY A 248 -7.27 -5.13 -4.42
CA GLY A 248 -6.26 -4.85 -5.42
C GLY A 248 -6.50 -3.57 -6.20
N MET A 249 -7.73 -3.38 -6.69
CA MET A 249 -8.13 -2.16 -7.37
C MET A 249 -7.97 -0.93 -6.47
N LEU A 250 -8.42 -1.00 -5.21
CA LEU A 250 -8.31 0.09 -4.25
C LEU A 250 -6.85 0.45 -3.90
N GLU A 251 -6.00 -0.55 -3.72
CA GLU A 251 -4.55 -0.37 -3.50
C GLU A 251 -3.86 0.24 -4.72
N GLY A 252 -4.16 -0.24 -5.93
CA GLY A 252 -3.66 0.36 -7.16
C GLY A 252 -4.16 1.79 -7.37
N MET A 253 -5.44 2.05 -7.10
CA MET A 253 -6.04 3.39 -7.19
C MET A 253 -5.33 4.39 -6.29
N GLN A 254 -4.97 4.01 -5.05
CA GLN A 254 -4.23 4.88 -4.15
C GLN A 254 -2.91 5.37 -4.77
N ILE A 255 -2.11 4.45 -5.31
CA ILE A 255 -0.83 4.78 -5.96
C ILE A 255 -1.06 5.66 -7.19
N ALA A 256 -2.02 5.28 -8.03
CA ALA A 256 -2.34 6.04 -9.24
C ALA A 256 -2.81 7.47 -8.91
N PHE A 257 -3.64 7.65 -7.89
CA PHE A 257 -4.14 8.95 -7.45
C PHE A 257 -3.03 9.86 -6.93
N PHE A 258 -2.10 9.34 -6.14
CA PHE A 258 -0.94 10.14 -5.71
C PHE A 258 -0.05 10.51 -6.90
N ALA A 259 0.23 9.57 -7.81
CA ALA A 259 1.05 9.84 -8.98
C ALA A 259 0.45 10.94 -9.87
N VAL A 260 -0.88 10.94 -10.09
CA VAL A 260 -1.54 11.96 -10.93
C VAL A 260 -1.80 13.29 -10.22
N SER A 261 -1.69 13.34 -8.88
CA SER A 261 -1.94 14.56 -8.09
C SER A 261 -0.98 15.71 -8.36
N LYS A 262 0.21 15.40 -8.89
CA LYS A 262 1.24 16.39 -9.23
C LYS A 262 1.46 16.50 -10.75
N ILE A 263 0.60 15.89 -11.56
CA ILE A 263 0.61 15.98 -13.02
C ILE A 263 -0.38 17.09 -13.46
N PRO A 264 0.01 18.01 -14.36
CA PRO A 264 -0.89 19.04 -14.91
C PRO A 264 -2.13 18.45 -15.57
N GLU A 265 -3.26 19.15 -15.52
CA GLU A 265 -4.53 18.68 -16.09
C GLU A 265 -4.43 18.31 -17.58
N SER A 266 -3.65 19.06 -18.36
CA SER A 266 -3.39 18.81 -19.78
C SER A 266 -2.71 17.47 -20.06
N GLU A 267 -2.00 16.92 -19.08
CA GLU A 267 -1.22 15.68 -19.21
C GLU A 267 -1.96 14.44 -18.64
N ARG A 268 -3.18 14.61 -18.12
CA ARG A 268 -3.97 13.50 -17.51
C ARG A 268 -4.59 12.53 -18.53
N GLY A 269 -4.09 12.54 -19.77
CA GLY A 269 -4.50 11.67 -20.87
C GLY A 269 -5.90 11.96 -21.40
N ASP A 270 -6.30 11.27 -22.48
CA ASP A 270 -7.56 11.52 -23.20
C ASP A 270 -8.73 10.59 -22.85
N SER A 271 -8.49 9.62 -21.96
CA SER A 271 -9.52 8.67 -21.55
C SER A 271 -10.67 9.37 -20.82
N VAL A 272 -11.90 9.16 -21.28
CA VAL A 272 -13.13 9.71 -20.68
C VAL A 272 -13.25 9.31 -19.20
N TRP A 273 -12.90 8.07 -18.86
CA TRP A 273 -12.98 7.56 -17.49
C TRP A 273 -11.86 8.09 -16.61
N ALA A 274 -10.66 8.27 -17.16
CA ALA A 274 -9.56 8.89 -16.42
C ALA A 274 -9.90 10.34 -16.09
N LYS A 275 -10.37 11.13 -17.07
CA LYS A 275 -10.84 12.51 -16.87
C LYS A 275 -11.94 12.58 -15.81
N LYS A 276 -13.04 11.81 -15.96
CA LYS A 276 -14.13 11.78 -14.97
C LYS A 276 -13.67 11.40 -13.55
N THR A 277 -12.71 10.48 -13.44
CA THR A 277 -12.18 10.05 -12.14
C THR A 277 -11.32 11.16 -11.53
N CYS A 278 -10.43 11.77 -12.31
CA CYS A 278 -9.62 12.92 -11.88
C CYS A 278 -10.47 14.13 -11.52
N ASP A 279 -11.48 14.47 -12.32
CA ASP A 279 -12.41 15.58 -12.06
C ASP A 279 -13.13 15.40 -10.72
N LEU A 280 -13.56 14.16 -10.43
CA LEU A 280 -14.18 13.86 -9.14
C LEU A 280 -13.14 13.89 -8.01
N LEU A 281 -11.96 13.33 -8.21
CA LEU A 281 -10.90 13.24 -7.20
C LEU A 281 -10.36 14.62 -6.78
N PHE A 282 -10.21 15.55 -7.72
CA PHE A 282 -9.65 16.88 -7.47
C PHE A 282 -10.72 17.95 -7.16
N ARG A 283 -12.01 17.57 -7.16
CA ARG A 283 -13.10 18.48 -6.81
C ARG A 283 -12.93 19.06 -5.39
N GLY A 284 -13.24 20.34 -5.23
CA GLY A 284 -13.23 21.02 -3.94
C GLY A 284 -11.82 21.17 -3.37
N GLU A 285 -10.89 21.72 -4.15
CA GLU A 285 -9.46 21.86 -3.81
C GLU A 285 -8.77 20.51 -3.48
N GLY A 286 -9.19 19.43 -4.13
CA GLY A 286 -8.64 18.11 -3.87
C GLY A 286 -9.04 17.48 -2.54
N HIS A 287 -10.11 17.95 -1.88
CA HIS A 287 -10.62 17.38 -0.64
C HIS A 287 -11.00 15.88 -0.78
N ASN A 288 -11.45 15.48 -1.97
CA ASN A 288 -11.83 14.09 -2.25
C ASN A 288 -10.65 13.11 -2.29
N LEU A 289 -9.40 13.57 -2.41
CA LEU A 289 -8.22 12.69 -2.37
C LEU A 289 -8.03 12.08 -0.96
N PRO A 290 -7.87 12.87 0.12
CA PRO A 290 -7.87 12.33 1.48
C PRO A 290 -9.21 11.68 1.87
N GLY A 291 -10.36 12.18 1.39
CA GLY A 291 -11.65 11.52 1.58
C GLY A 291 -11.69 10.10 0.99
N PHE A 292 -11.13 9.92 -0.21
CA PHE A 292 -10.94 8.58 -0.79
C PHE A 292 -10.04 7.70 0.09
N MET A 293 -8.95 8.22 0.67
CA MET A 293 -8.06 7.42 1.53
C MET A 293 -8.82 6.81 2.71
N ILE A 294 -9.68 7.61 3.35
CA ILE A 294 -10.51 7.17 4.48
C ILE A 294 -11.54 6.13 4.03
N GLY A 295 -12.32 6.45 3.01
CA GLY A 295 -13.35 5.56 2.48
C GLY A 295 -12.80 4.23 1.95
N ARG A 296 -11.64 4.29 1.28
CA ARG A 296 -10.89 3.15 0.78
C ARG A 296 -10.51 2.22 1.92
N GLN A 297 -9.98 2.76 3.02
CA GLN A 297 -9.57 1.95 4.15
C GLN A 297 -10.76 1.21 4.78
N LEU A 298 -11.91 1.87 4.91
CA LEU A 298 -13.13 1.22 5.38
C LEU A 298 -13.56 0.06 4.45
N CYS A 299 -13.47 0.26 3.14
CA CYS A 299 -13.78 -0.78 2.16
C CYS A 299 -12.78 -1.95 2.24
N VAL A 300 -11.48 -1.66 2.24
CA VAL A 300 -10.41 -2.66 2.35
C VAL A 300 -10.56 -3.49 3.62
N VAL A 301 -10.75 -2.84 4.76
CA VAL A 301 -10.97 -3.52 6.05
C VAL A 301 -12.19 -4.44 6.00
N SER A 302 -13.29 -3.97 5.40
CA SER A 302 -14.53 -4.75 5.27
C SER A 302 -14.31 -6.00 4.41
N CYS A 303 -13.58 -5.87 3.30
CA CYS A 303 -13.17 -7.01 2.46
C CYS A 303 -12.24 -7.96 3.24
N MET A 304 -11.27 -7.40 3.98
CA MET A 304 -10.30 -8.17 4.76
C MET A 304 -10.95 -8.98 5.87
N PHE A 305 -12.12 -8.57 6.40
CA PHE A 305 -12.83 -9.37 7.40
C PHE A 305 -13.23 -10.75 6.87
N PHE A 306 -13.79 -10.81 5.65
CA PHE A 306 -14.15 -12.09 5.02
C PHE A 306 -12.90 -12.84 4.55
N ILE A 307 -11.96 -12.13 3.92
CA ILE A 307 -10.70 -12.74 3.43
C ILE A 307 -9.91 -13.38 4.58
N ALA A 308 -9.79 -12.70 5.72
CA ALA A 308 -9.15 -13.25 6.91
C ALA A 308 -9.83 -14.54 7.36
N ARG A 309 -11.16 -14.61 7.33
CA ARG A 309 -11.88 -15.84 7.71
C ARG A 309 -11.56 -17.04 6.82
N VAL A 310 -11.46 -16.81 5.52
CA VAL A 310 -11.07 -17.83 4.53
C VAL A 310 -9.60 -18.25 4.70
N THR A 311 -8.72 -17.31 5.06
CA THR A 311 -7.27 -17.56 5.07
C THR A 311 -6.68 -17.95 6.43
N SER A 312 -7.39 -17.67 7.52
CA SER A 312 -6.96 -18.00 8.87
C SER A 312 -7.19 -19.49 9.14
N VAL A 313 -6.08 -20.24 9.17
CA VAL A 313 -6.05 -21.65 9.54
C VAL A 313 -6.28 -21.81 11.03
N SER A 314 -7.19 -22.69 11.40
CA SER A 314 -7.53 -23.01 12.78
C SER A 314 -7.84 -24.50 12.87
N ILE A 315 -6.90 -25.27 13.40
CA ILE A 315 -7.02 -26.72 13.57
C ILE A 315 -7.40 -26.99 15.02
N PRO A 316 -8.55 -27.65 15.30
CA PRO A 316 -8.93 -28.00 16.67
C PRO A 316 -7.94 -28.97 17.32
N GLU A 317 -7.76 -28.85 18.63
CA GLU A 317 -6.88 -29.74 19.41
C GLU A 317 -7.28 -31.21 19.22
N GLY A 318 -6.29 -32.07 18.92
CA GLY A 318 -6.48 -33.51 18.73
C GLY A 318 -6.84 -33.96 17.31
N GLN A 319 -6.92 -33.04 16.33
CA GLN A 319 -6.99 -33.39 14.92
C GLN A 319 -5.61 -33.53 14.28
N GLU A 320 -5.53 -34.25 13.16
CA GLU A 320 -4.28 -34.37 12.40
C GLU A 320 -3.85 -33.04 11.77
N ASN A 321 -2.57 -32.73 11.95
CA ASN A 321 -1.90 -31.58 11.39
C ASN A 321 -2.04 -31.58 9.86
N LEU A 322 -2.18 -30.39 9.28
CA LEU A 322 -2.30 -30.26 7.82
C LEU A 322 -1.05 -30.82 7.12
N PHE A 323 -1.23 -31.69 6.12
CA PHE A 323 -0.13 -32.39 5.43
C PHE A 323 0.81 -33.21 6.34
N GLY A 324 0.39 -33.54 7.57
CA GLY A 324 1.22 -34.30 8.51
C GLY A 324 2.52 -33.59 8.93
N VAL A 325 2.55 -32.26 8.88
CA VAL A 325 3.71 -31.47 9.30
C VAL A 325 3.87 -31.44 10.82
N GLY A 326 5.06 -31.14 11.32
CA GLY A 326 5.30 -31.01 12.76
C GLY A 326 4.68 -29.76 13.39
N ASP A 327 4.45 -29.80 14.70
CA ASP A 327 3.71 -28.79 15.48
C ASP A 327 4.25 -27.36 15.31
N ALA A 328 5.57 -27.20 15.16
CA ALA A 328 6.17 -25.88 14.97
C ALA A 328 5.70 -25.22 13.66
N LEU A 329 5.56 -26.01 12.58
CA LEU A 329 5.10 -25.50 11.30
C LEU A 329 3.58 -25.28 11.30
N GLU A 330 2.84 -26.10 12.04
CA GLU A 330 1.42 -25.89 12.25
C GLU A 330 1.13 -24.62 13.05
N GLN A 331 1.88 -24.35 14.12
CA GLN A 331 1.81 -23.08 14.85
C GLN A 331 2.07 -21.89 13.92
N LEU A 332 3.01 -22.02 12.98
CA LEU A 332 3.24 -21.00 11.96
C LEU A 332 2.00 -20.80 11.07
N PHE A 333 1.32 -21.86 10.65
CA PHE A 333 0.08 -21.76 9.87
C PHE A 333 -1.03 -21.05 10.65
N GLY A 334 -1.15 -21.34 11.95
CA GLY A 334 -2.12 -20.72 12.86
C GLY A 334 -1.85 -19.24 13.17
N THR A 335 -0.68 -18.69 12.83
CA THR A 335 -0.39 -17.26 13.05
C THR A 335 -1.21 -16.33 12.15
N GLY A 336 -1.72 -16.83 11.02
CA GLY A 336 -2.34 -16.02 9.97
C GLY A 336 -1.34 -15.37 9.00
N LEU A 337 -0.03 -15.60 9.16
CA LEU A 337 1.01 -15.06 8.28
C LEU A 337 0.83 -15.48 6.81
N LEU A 338 0.37 -16.71 6.57
CA LEU A 338 0.15 -17.23 5.21
C LEU A 338 -0.91 -16.42 4.46
N GLY A 339 -2.06 -16.19 5.11
CA GLY A 339 -3.12 -15.32 4.58
C GLY A 339 -2.63 -13.89 4.35
N ALA A 340 -1.82 -13.36 5.28
CA ALA A 340 -1.22 -12.05 5.12
C ALA A 340 -0.24 -11.96 3.93
N LEU A 341 0.56 -13.00 3.68
CA LEU A 341 1.44 -13.06 2.52
C LEU A 341 0.65 -13.15 1.20
N ILE A 342 -0.38 -13.99 1.15
CA ILE A 342 -1.27 -14.11 -0.03
C ILE A 342 -1.91 -12.76 -0.35
N THR A 343 -2.54 -12.13 0.64
CA THR A 343 -3.20 -10.83 0.47
C THR A 343 -2.23 -9.74 0.08
N THR A 344 -1.07 -9.70 0.72
CA THR A 344 0.00 -8.75 0.42
C THR A 344 0.48 -8.85 -1.01
N ILE A 345 0.75 -10.06 -1.50
CA ILE A 345 1.26 -10.27 -2.85
C ILE A 345 0.15 -10.05 -3.88
N CYS A 346 -0.98 -10.74 -3.74
CA CYS A 346 -1.99 -10.85 -4.79
C CYS A 346 -3.06 -9.74 -4.76
N ALA A 347 -3.39 -9.19 -3.60
CA ALA A 347 -4.42 -8.15 -3.45
C ALA A 347 -3.84 -6.77 -3.13
N SER A 348 -2.53 -6.62 -2.99
CA SER A 348 -1.92 -5.32 -2.70
C SER A 348 -0.77 -5.00 -3.64
N ILE A 349 0.44 -5.50 -3.38
CA ILE A 349 1.65 -5.01 -4.05
C ILE A 349 1.66 -5.27 -5.57
N SER A 350 1.10 -6.39 -6.05
CA SER A 350 1.01 -6.64 -7.50
C SER A 350 0.20 -5.55 -8.21
N TRP A 351 -0.87 -5.07 -7.59
CA TRP A 351 -1.72 -4.02 -8.16
C TRP A 351 -1.08 -2.64 -8.03
N GLN A 352 -0.44 -2.36 -6.89
CA GLN A 352 0.33 -1.13 -6.68
C GLN A 352 1.46 -0.99 -7.71
N LEU A 353 2.18 -2.07 -8.02
CA LEU A 353 3.24 -2.09 -9.04
C LEU A 353 2.71 -1.84 -10.45
N VAL A 354 1.58 -2.45 -10.80
CA VAL A 354 0.93 -2.22 -12.10
C VAL A 354 0.45 -0.77 -12.20
N ALA A 355 -0.14 -0.23 -11.14
CA ALA A 355 -0.60 1.15 -11.08
C ALA A 355 0.56 2.16 -11.10
N SER A 356 1.67 1.87 -10.41
CA SER A 356 2.91 2.66 -10.43
C SER A 356 3.49 2.76 -11.84
N ALA A 357 3.52 1.63 -12.57
CA ALA A 357 4.05 1.58 -13.92
C ALA A 357 3.18 2.33 -14.95
N PHE A 358 1.83 2.29 -14.80
CA PHE A 358 0.93 2.97 -15.74
C PHE A 358 -0.26 3.67 -15.05
N PRO A 359 -0.05 4.76 -14.29
CA PRO A 359 -1.10 5.40 -13.48
C PRO A 359 -2.34 5.81 -14.30
N LEU A 360 -2.14 6.53 -15.40
CA LEU A 360 -3.25 7.02 -16.25
C LEU A 360 -4.01 5.90 -16.95
N ALA A 361 -3.29 4.86 -17.38
CA ALA A 361 -3.92 3.70 -18.01
C ALA A 361 -4.71 2.89 -16.98
N PHE A 362 -4.18 2.76 -15.75
CA PHE A 362 -4.89 2.14 -14.65
C PHE A 362 -6.20 2.87 -14.36
N LEU A 363 -6.17 4.21 -14.31
CA LEU A 363 -7.35 5.06 -14.08
C LEU A 363 -8.38 5.06 -15.21
N SER A 364 -8.03 4.54 -16.39
CA SER A 364 -8.92 4.52 -17.56
C SER A 364 -10.07 3.48 -17.45
N SER A 365 -10.08 2.64 -16.42
CA SER A 365 -11.18 1.70 -16.17
C SER A 365 -12.39 2.37 -15.52
N PRO A 366 -13.64 2.10 -15.97
CA PRO A 366 -14.85 2.60 -15.31
C PRO A 366 -14.98 2.12 -13.87
N ILE A 367 -14.37 1.00 -13.51
CA ILE A 367 -14.40 0.44 -12.15
C ILE A 367 -13.84 1.44 -11.14
N ASN A 368 -12.76 2.15 -11.49
CA ASN A 368 -12.15 3.14 -10.60
C ASN A 368 -13.12 4.26 -10.22
N TYR A 369 -13.93 4.71 -11.19
CA TYR A 369 -14.90 5.77 -10.96
C TYR A 369 -15.97 5.35 -9.95
N TYR A 370 -16.51 4.14 -10.09
CA TYR A 370 -17.52 3.62 -9.17
C TYR A 370 -16.93 3.28 -7.79
N LEU A 371 -15.72 2.73 -7.74
CA LEU A 371 -15.02 2.49 -6.48
C LEU A 371 -14.69 3.80 -5.76
N LEU A 372 -14.28 4.85 -6.48
CA LEU A 372 -14.06 6.18 -5.90
C LEU A 372 -15.35 6.71 -5.25
N ARG A 373 -16.49 6.62 -5.95
CA ARG A 373 -17.78 7.02 -5.39
C ARG A 373 -18.19 6.19 -4.18
N LEU A 374 -17.96 4.87 -4.21
CA LEU A 374 -18.22 4.00 -3.06
C LEU A 374 -17.35 4.41 -1.87
N CYS A 375 -16.08 4.70 -2.09
CA CYS A 375 -15.19 5.16 -1.02
C CYS A 375 -15.67 6.49 -0.44
N LEU A 376 -16.02 7.48 -1.27
CA LEU A 376 -16.55 8.75 -0.78
C LEU A 376 -17.88 8.57 -0.02
N LEU A 377 -18.74 7.63 -0.43
CA LEU A 377 -19.93 7.27 0.33
C LEU A 377 -19.58 6.65 1.69
N LEU A 378 -18.60 5.75 1.74
CA LEU A 378 -18.14 5.15 3.00
C LEU A 378 -17.48 6.19 3.91
N GLU A 379 -16.73 7.13 3.37
CA GLU A 379 -16.16 8.24 4.12
C GLU A 379 -17.26 9.10 4.76
N SER A 380 -18.34 9.39 4.02
CA SER A 380 -19.48 10.17 4.53
C SER A 380 -20.23 9.53 5.70
N THR A 381 -19.96 8.26 6.03
CA THR A 381 -20.51 7.61 7.24
C THR A 381 -19.91 8.15 8.54
N GLY A 382 -18.76 8.82 8.48
CA GLY A 382 -18.09 9.40 9.64
C GLY A 382 -17.40 8.38 10.58
N LEU A 383 -17.36 7.09 10.23
CA LEU A 383 -16.76 6.04 11.08
C LEU A 383 -15.26 6.26 11.35
N CYS A 384 -14.57 6.94 10.42
CA CYS A 384 -13.15 7.26 10.51
C CYS A 384 -12.87 8.77 10.59
N GLU A 385 -13.85 9.57 11.01
CA GLU A 385 -13.71 11.03 11.12
C GLU A 385 -12.62 11.45 12.12
N ALA A 386 -12.33 10.60 13.10
CA ALA A 386 -11.24 10.83 14.05
C ALA A 386 -9.89 11.00 13.35
N ALA A 387 -9.68 10.36 12.18
CA ALA A 387 -8.48 10.54 11.39
C ALA A 387 -8.28 12.00 10.95
N TRP A 388 -9.35 12.70 10.53
CA TRP A 388 -9.30 14.12 10.17
C TRP A 388 -8.92 15.00 11.35
N VAL A 389 -9.48 14.73 12.53
CA VAL A 389 -9.19 15.50 13.75
C VAL A 389 -7.73 15.32 14.17
N ILE A 390 -7.24 14.07 14.16
CA ILE A 390 -5.84 13.76 14.48
C ILE A 390 -4.91 14.40 13.45
N ALA A 391 -5.25 14.33 12.16
CA ALA A 391 -4.48 14.93 11.08
C ALA A 391 -4.37 16.46 11.25
N ALA A 392 -5.49 17.13 11.52
CA ALA A 392 -5.53 18.57 11.76
C ALA A 392 -4.71 18.98 12.98
N GLY A 393 -4.80 18.22 14.09
CA GLY A 393 -3.99 18.42 15.27
C GLY A 393 -2.50 18.26 14.99
N HIS A 394 -2.11 17.16 14.32
CA HIS A 394 -0.73 16.88 13.94
C HIS A 394 -0.17 17.96 13.02
N ARG A 395 -0.92 18.36 11.98
CA ARG A 395 -0.52 19.44 11.05
C ARG A 395 -0.27 20.74 11.79
N LYS A 396 -1.13 21.11 12.75
CA LYS A 396 -0.97 22.33 13.55
C LYS A 396 0.25 22.27 14.46
N ILE A 397 0.50 21.13 15.11
CA ILE A 397 1.64 20.94 16.01
C ILE A 397 2.97 20.94 15.24
N ALA A 398 3.01 20.25 14.10
CA ALA A 398 4.21 20.12 13.28
C ALA A 398 4.44 21.31 12.33
N GLY A 399 3.43 22.18 12.15
CA GLY A 399 3.53 23.36 11.31
C GLY A 399 3.47 23.08 9.81
N PHE A 400 2.88 21.95 9.39
CA PHE A 400 2.90 21.53 7.98
C PHE A 400 2.16 22.51 7.06
N GLN A 401 2.84 22.85 5.98
CA GLN A 401 2.34 23.63 4.86
C GLN A 401 2.01 22.71 3.69
N ARG A 402 1.13 23.20 2.82
CA ARG A 402 0.86 22.55 1.55
C ARG A 402 2.12 22.59 0.68
N ASP A 403 2.38 21.55 -0.10
CA ASP A 403 3.57 21.49 -0.95
C ASP A 403 3.67 22.68 -1.91
N GLU A 404 2.52 23.17 -2.39
CA GLU A 404 2.42 24.27 -3.33
C GLU A 404 3.00 25.59 -2.78
N VAL A 405 3.10 25.73 -1.45
CA VAL A 405 3.77 26.87 -0.80
C VAL A 405 5.28 26.89 -1.10
N TYR A 406 5.88 25.72 -1.29
CA TYR A 406 7.33 25.58 -1.49
C TYR A 406 7.71 25.43 -2.96
N ILE A 407 6.89 24.72 -3.75
CA ILE A 407 7.23 24.30 -5.12
C ILE A 407 6.19 24.73 -6.17
N GLY A 408 5.24 25.59 -5.79
CA GLY A 408 4.15 26.02 -6.66
C GLY A 408 3.14 24.91 -6.99
N THR A 409 2.11 25.27 -7.74
CA THR A 409 1.14 24.34 -8.33
C THR A 409 1.74 23.60 -9.54
N ALA A 410 1.07 22.53 -10.00
CA ALA A 410 1.52 21.81 -11.19
C ALA A 410 1.47 22.70 -12.45
N GLU A 411 0.46 23.58 -12.51
CA GLU A 411 0.27 24.54 -13.59
C GLU A 411 1.35 25.63 -13.57
N GLU A 412 1.69 26.16 -12.39
CA GLU A 412 2.78 27.14 -12.25
C GLU A 412 4.14 26.56 -12.66
N ARG A 413 4.43 25.31 -12.27
CA ARG A 413 5.65 24.60 -12.72
C ARG A 413 5.69 24.40 -14.23
N ALA A 414 4.55 24.08 -14.84
CA ALA A 414 4.45 23.92 -16.30
C ALA A 414 4.55 25.25 -17.09
N MET A 415 4.19 26.39 -16.47
CA MET A 415 4.16 27.70 -17.13
C MET A 415 5.44 28.54 -16.99
N GLY A 416 6.39 28.21 -16.09
CA GLY A 416 7.62 29.00 -15.92
C GLY A 416 8.77 28.33 -15.15
N GLU A 417 9.89 28.13 -15.85
CA GLU A 417 11.29 27.98 -15.39
C GLU A 417 11.68 26.95 -14.30
N MET A 418 10.82 25.98 -13.96
CA MET A 418 11.17 24.90 -13.02
C MET A 418 10.72 23.55 -13.57
N ASP A 419 11.52 23.01 -14.49
CA ASP A 419 11.20 21.81 -15.29
C ASP A 419 10.96 20.58 -14.40
N ASP A 420 9.74 20.02 -14.46
CA ASP A 420 9.39 18.72 -13.90
C ASP A 420 9.95 17.60 -14.80
N LEU A 421 10.21 16.41 -14.24
CA LEU A 421 10.79 15.28 -15.01
C LEU A 421 9.88 14.79 -16.15
N CYS A 422 8.60 15.14 -16.15
CA CYS A 422 7.63 14.76 -17.19
C CYS A 422 7.96 15.36 -18.56
N THR A 423 8.60 16.55 -18.62
CA THR A 423 8.90 17.26 -19.88
C THR A 423 9.90 16.51 -20.78
N LYS A 424 10.74 15.63 -20.22
CA LYS A 424 11.79 14.94 -20.99
C LYS A 424 11.33 13.65 -21.68
N VAL A 425 10.25 13.01 -21.23
CA VAL A 425 9.78 11.73 -21.80
C VAL A 425 8.96 11.94 -23.08
N SER A 426 8.30 13.10 -23.24
CA SER A 426 7.49 13.41 -24.42
C SER A 426 8.31 13.96 -25.60
N MET A 427 9.45 14.60 -25.34
CA MET A 427 10.32 15.13 -26.41
C MET A 427 11.15 14.05 -27.11
N GLU A 428 11.55 12.98 -26.42
CA GLU A 428 12.31 11.89 -27.05
C GLU A 428 11.43 10.95 -27.90
N MET A 429 10.10 10.96 -27.72
CA MET A 429 9.19 10.14 -28.53
C MET A 429 8.78 10.76 -29.88
N HIS A 430 9.11 12.04 -30.13
CA HIS A 430 8.67 12.73 -31.34
C HIS A 430 9.73 12.96 -32.41
N ASP A 431 11.00 12.63 -32.16
CA ASP A 431 12.09 12.97 -33.09
C ASP A 431 12.79 11.79 -33.80
N GLU A 432 12.20 10.59 -33.75
CA GLU A 432 12.59 9.49 -34.64
C GLU A 432 11.51 9.19 -35.69
N GLY A 433 11.32 10.15 -36.60
CA GLY A 433 10.61 9.97 -37.87
C GLY A 433 11.55 9.53 -39.00
N PRO A 434 11.13 8.64 -39.92
CA PRO A 434 12.04 7.77 -40.68
C PRO A 434 12.48 8.35 -42.03
N PHE A 435 13.55 7.80 -42.59
CA PHE A 435 14.00 7.94 -44.00
C PHE A 435 14.50 9.34 -44.45
N ARG A 436 15.83 9.52 -44.43
CA ARG A 436 16.53 10.32 -45.46
C ARG A 436 17.58 9.47 -46.19
N ARG A 437 17.22 9.04 -47.40
CA ARG A 437 18.13 8.49 -48.40
C ARG A 437 19.27 9.48 -48.64
N LYS A 438 20.52 9.04 -48.52
CA LYS A 438 21.70 9.75 -49.05
C LYS A 438 21.63 9.70 -50.57
N THR A 439 21.37 10.85 -51.20
CA THR A 439 21.53 11.03 -52.65
C THR A 439 22.54 12.15 -52.92
N GLY A 440 23.57 11.83 -53.71
CA GLY A 440 24.20 12.75 -54.65
C GLY A 440 25.40 13.55 -54.16
N THR A 441 26.60 13.00 -54.36
CA THR A 441 27.81 13.80 -54.58
C THR A 441 27.87 14.19 -56.06
N PRO A 442 28.08 15.46 -56.44
CA PRO A 442 28.41 15.81 -57.82
C PRO A 442 29.92 15.76 -58.04
N LEU A 443 30.32 15.10 -59.13
CA LEU A 443 31.65 15.13 -59.73
C LEU A 443 32.10 16.56 -60.02
N LYS A 444 33.34 16.90 -59.67
CA LYS A 444 34.15 17.89 -60.38
C LYS A 444 35.60 17.41 -60.51
N SER A 445 36.01 17.38 -61.78
CA SER A 445 37.34 17.19 -62.41
C SER A 445 38.13 15.93 -62.05
#